data_AF-A0A7W1A1E8-F1
#
_entry.id   AF-A0A7W1A1E8-F1
#
_cell.length_a   1.000
_cell.length_b   1.000
_cell.length_c   1.000
_cell.angle_alpha   90.00
_cell.angle_beta   90.00
_cell.angle_gamma   90.00
#
_symmetry.space_group_name_H-M   'P 1'
#
loop_
_entity.id
_entity.type
_entity.pdbx_description
1 polymer ?
#
loop_
_entity_poly.entity_id
_entity_poly.type
_entity_poly.pdbx_seq_one_letter_code
_entity_poly.pdbx_strand_id
1 'polypeptide(L)'
;MLLHGRNLAAITDWVQYLRDLIAKPAAHPELNARDTMGTASSLGAFAAQLAGTPFLERLNAAGLVLVEQGTADERAIAGTLPFGEVEAERVVEVLARGATTLPQPVFDSLLDAALRHRAADRRVTTIIEAKARQSSEQAAEMLLAALPYLPDWVIAHVGPYAGAANDPNGEALASLLARSPAEVRRRLLDAIAAAGPDHVARTLAGVTAPSFHEIARERIRADLAAHRAFDHATV
;
A
#
# COMPACT_ATOMS: atom_id res chain seq x y z
N MET A 1 -20.11 25.33 8.35
CA MET A 1 -18.64 25.56 8.47
C MET A 1 -18.20 26.14 7.13
N LEU A 2 -17.47 27.26 7.11
CA LEU A 2 -17.14 27.94 5.85
C LEU A 2 -15.74 27.54 5.36
N LEU A 3 -15.66 26.97 4.16
CA LEU A 3 -14.41 26.74 3.44
C LEU A 3 -14.42 27.64 2.19
N HIS A 4 -13.48 28.58 2.08
CA HIS A 4 -13.42 29.55 0.98
C HIS A 4 -14.76 30.26 0.68
N GLY A 5 -15.50 30.61 1.74
CA GLY A 5 -16.81 31.27 1.63
C GLY A 5 -17.99 30.34 1.28
N ARG A 6 -17.75 29.04 1.07
CA ARG A 6 -18.81 28.04 0.84
C ARG A 6 -19.25 27.41 2.15
N ASN A 7 -20.57 27.32 2.37
CA ASN A 7 -21.12 26.59 3.51
C ASN A 7 -21.24 25.10 3.18
N LEU A 8 -20.31 24.30 3.69
CA LEU A 8 -20.29 22.85 3.50
C LEU A 8 -20.65 22.19 4.84
N ALA A 9 -21.95 22.10 5.12
CA ALA A 9 -22.46 21.66 6.41
C ALA A 9 -22.74 20.16 6.44
N ALA A 10 -23.30 19.61 5.36
CA ALA A 10 -23.62 18.20 5.23
C ALA A 10 -22.58 17.47 4.37
N ILE A 11 -22.46 16.15 4.56
CA ILE A 11 -21.54 15.34 3.75
C ILE A 11 -21.90 15.36 2.26
N THR A 12 -23.18 15.51 1.93
CA THR A 12 -23.66 15.66 0.55
C THR A 12 -23.10 16.91 -0.12
N ASP A 13 -22.93 18.00 0.63
CA ASP A 13 -22.34 19.24 0.13
C ASP A 13 -20.86 19.02 -0.21
N TRP A 14 -20.15 18.27 0.65
CA TRP A 14 -18.75 17.88 0.43
C TRP A 14 -18.59 16.95 -0.76
N VAL A 15 -19.49 15.98 -0.93
CA VAL A 15 -19.49 15.09 -2.10
C VAL A 15 -19.70 15.88 -3.38
N GLN A 16 -20.67 16.78 -3.43
CA GLN A 16 -20.90 17.63 -4.61
C GLN A 16 -19.72 18.55 -4.87
N TYR A 17 -19.15 19.15 -3.83
CA TYR A 17 -17.94 19.96 -3.95
C TYR A 17 -16.77 19.18 -4.52
N LEU A 18 -16.54 17.94 -4.07
CA LEU A 18 -15.49 17.08 -4.59
C LEU A 18 -15.72 16.66 -6.05
N ARG A 19 -16.97 16.42 -6.45
CA ARG A 19 -17.32 16.21 -7.87
C ARG A 19 -17.02 17.43 -8.72
N ASP A 20 -17.34 18.63 -8.23
CA ASP A 20 -17.06 19.87 -8.94
C ASP A 20 -15.55 20.10 -9.08
N LEU A 21 -14.78 19.84 -8.01
CA LEU A 21 -13.31 19.87 -8.02
C LEU A 21 -12.73 18.93 -9.09
N ILE A 22 -13.27 17.72 -9.21
CA ILE A 22 -12.83 16.71 -10.17
C ILE A 22 -13.21 17.10 -11.60
N ALA A 23 -14.45 17.51 -11.82
CA ALA A 23 -14.99 17.79 -13.15
C ALA A 23 -14.51 19.13 -13.72
N LYS A 24 -14.23 20.12 -12.87
CA LYS A 24 -13.92 21.50 -13.27
C LYS A 24 -12.75 22.09 -12.46
N PRO A 25 -11.58 21.44 -12.42
CA PRO A 25 -10.47 21.86 -11.55
C PRO A 25 -10.06 23.33 -11.77
N ALA A 26 -10.09 23.82 -13.02
CA ALA A 26 -9.75 25.21 -13.34
C ALA A 26 -10.67 26.26 -12.68
N ALA A 27 -11.91 25.89 -12.31
CA ALA A 27 -12.85 26.76 -11.60
C ALA A 27 -12.60 26.84 -10.08
N HIS A 28 -11.62 26.08 -9.57
CA HIS A 28 -11.31 25.93 -8.17
C HIS A 28 -9.89 26.42 -7.87
N PRO A 29 -9.72 27.70 -7.47
CA PRO A 29 -8.40 28.30 -7.26
C PRO A 29 -7.57 27.56 -6.19
N GLU A 30 -8.23 26.89 -5.25
CA GLU A 30 -7.62 26.01 -4.26
C GLU A 30 -6.84 24.82 -4.85
N LEU A 31 -7.18 24.37 -6.07
CA LEU A 31 -6.43 23.32 -6.79
C LEU A 31 -5.34 23.90 -7.70
N ASN A 32 -5.41 25.18 -8.05
CA ASN A 32 -4.62 25.81 -9.12
C ASN A 32 -3.23 26.29 -8.68
N ALA A 33 -2.75 25.99 -7.47
CA ALA A 33 -1.52 26.61 -6.98
C ALA A 33 -0.25 26.23 -7.76
N ARG A 34 -0.22 25.08 -8.48
CA ARG A 34 0.91 24.64 -9.34
C ARG A 34 0.45 23.67 -10.44
N ASP A 35 -0.20 24.21 -11.47
CA ASP A 35 -0.98 23.45 -12.46
C ASP A 35 -0.15 22.74 -13.56
N THR A 36 0.73 21.82 -13.17
CA THR A 36 1.41 20.89 -14.11
C THR A 36 1.29 19.42 -13.74
N MET A 37 0.69 19.08 -12.60
CA MET A 37 0.73 17.73 -12.01
C MET A 37 -0.61 16.96 -12.07
N GLY A 38 -1.66 17.52 -12.68
CA GLY A 38 -2.97 16.89 -12.84
C GLY A 38 -3.85 16.90 -11.59
N THR A 39 -5.16 16.64 -11.76
CA THR A 39 -6.20 16.81 -10.73
C THR A 39 -5.95 16.00 -9.45
N ALA A 40 -5.47 14.76 -9.56
CA ALA A 40 -5.15 13.92 -8.40
C ALA A 40 -4.05 14.53 -7.52
N SER A 41 -2.97 15.01 -8.14
CA SER A 41 -1.86 15.65 -7.40
C SER A 41 -2.31 16.95 -6.74
N SER A 42 -3.10 17.77 -7.44
CA SER A 42 -3.65 19.00 -6.87
C SER A 42 -4.60 18.73 -5.70
N LEU A 43 -5.42 17.68 -5.80
CA LEU A 43 -6.31 17.26 -4.72
C LEU A 43 -5.53 16.77 -3.49
N GLY A 44 -4.46 15.99 -3.71
CA GLY A 44 -3.55 15.57 -2.62
C GLY A 44 -2.87 16.75 -1.93
N ALA A 45 -2.40 17.75 -2.70
CA ALA A 45 -1.82 18.98 -2.16
C ALA A 45 -2.86 19.79 -1.37
N PHE A 46 -4.09 19.87 -1.86
CA PHE A 46 -5.19 20.53 -1.15
C PHE A 46 -5.54 19.80 0.15
N ALA A 47 -5.62 18.47 0.15
CA ALA A 47 -5.83 17.67 1.36
C ALA A 47 -4.71 17.90 2.40
N ALA A 48 -3.46 18.02 1.95
CA ALA A 48 -2.33 18.34 2.83
C ALA A 48 -2.45 19.73 3.47
N GLN A 49 -3.01 20.73 2.77
CA GLN A 49 -3.28 22.05 3.35
C GLN A 49 -4.38 22.02 4.43
N LEU A 50 -5.30 21.06 4.34
CA LEU A 50 -6.37 20.84 5.33
C LEU A 50 -5.93 19.97 6.51
N ALA A 51 -4.68 19.48 6.53
CA ALA A 51 -4.18 18.62 7.59
C ALA A 51 -4.34 19.25 8.98
N GLY A 52 -4.85 18.45 9.93
CA GLY A 52 -5.12 18.90 11.30
C GLY A 52 -6.40 19.74 11.46
N THR A 53 -7.23 19.85 10.42
CA THR A 53 -8.52 20.55 10.48
C THR A 53 -9.70 19.58 10.33
N PRO A 54 -10.89 19.91 10.88
CA PRO A 54 -12.11 19.13 10.65
C PRO A 54 -12.54 19.07 9.17
N PHE A 55 -12.00 19.94 8.32
CA PHE A 55 -12.27 19.93 6.89
C PHE A 55 -11.67 18.71 6.20
N LEU A 56 -10.50 18.24 6.64
CA LEU A 56 -9.88 17.04 6.07
C LEU A 56 -10.74 15.80 6.31
N GLU A 57 -11.27 15.63 7.52
CA GLU A 57 -12.16 14.51 7.86
C GLU A 57 -13.41 14.51 6.96
N ARG A 58 -14.01 15.69 6.74
CA ARG A 58 -15.18 15.83 5.86
C ARG A 58 -14.83 15.56 4.40
N LEU A 59 -13.67 16.02 3.93
CA LEU A 59 -13.17 15.75 2.59
C LEU A 59 -12.92 14.24 2.39
N ASN A 60 -12.26 13.58 3.35
CA ASN A 60 -11.98 12.15 3.33
C ASN A 60 -13.28 11.33 3.35
N ALA A 61 -14.24 11.68 4.21
CA ALA A 61 -15.54 11.01 4.25
C ALA A 61 -16.30 11.16 2.92
N ALA A 62 -16.25 12.32 2.27
CA ALA A 62 -16.83 12.52 0.94
C ALA A 62 -16.07 11.74 -0.14
N GLY A 63 -14.74 11.67 -0.02
CA GLY A 63 -13.87 10.86 -0.86
C GLY A 63 -14.25 9.38 -0.83
N LEU A 64 -14.47 8.81 0.36
CA LEU A 64 -14.91 7.42 0.51
C LEU A 64 -16.28 7.18 -0.14
N VAL A 65 -17.22 8.13 -0.03
CA VAL A 65 -18.50 8.03 -0.74
C VAL A 65 -18.29 7.96 -2.26
N LEU A 66 -17.39 8.78 -2.82
CA LEU A 66 -17.06 8.71 -4.25
C LEU A 66 -16.32 7.43 -4.63
N VAL A 67 -15.45 6.90 -3.76
CA VAL A 67 -14.82 5.59 -3.99
C VAL A 67 -15.87 4.46 -4.06
N GLU A 68 -16.89 4.51 -3.20
CA GLU A 68 -17.96 3.50 -3.17
C GLU A 68 -18.94 3.64 -4.35
N GLN A 69 -19.33 4.87 -4.71
CA GLN A 69 -20.52 5.13 -5.52
C GLN A 69 -20.25 5.96 -6.79
N GLY A 70 -19.06 6.52 -6.93
CA GLY A 70 -18.71 7.41 -8.03
C GLY A 70 -18.45 6.69 -9.36
N THR A 71 -18.22 7.49 -10.39
CA THR A 71 -17.71 7.04 -11.70
C THR A 71 -16.28 6.49 -11.59
N ALA A 72 -15.77 5.83 -12.62
CA ALA A 72 -14.39 5.32 -12.61
C ALA A 72 -13.35 6.43 -12.34
N ASP A 73 -13.52 7.60 -12.97
CA ASP A 73 -12.64 8.75 -12.77
C ASP A 73 -12.77 9.35 -11.36
N GLU A 74 -14.01 9.45 -10.86
CA GLU A 74 -14.26 9.92 -9.49
C GLU A 74 -13.59 9.00 -8.47
N ARG A 75 -13.70 7.67 -8.64
CA ARG A 75 -13.05 6.69 -7.75
C ARG A 75 -11.54 6.78 -7.83
N ALA A 76 -10.99 6.87 -9.04
CA ALA A 76 -9.55 6.94 -9.26
C ALA A 76 -8.95 8.18 -8.59
N ILE A 77 -9.58 9.34 -8.75
CA ILE A 77 -9.08 10.59 -8.14
C ILE A 77 -9.35 10.63 -6.64
N ALA A 78 -10.56 10.30 -6.18
CA ALA A 78 -10.88 10.29 -4.75
C ALA A 78 -10.06 9.26 -3.97
N GLY A 79 -9.69 8.15 -4.59
CA GLY A 79 -8.81 7.13 -4.00
C GLY A 79 -7.39 7.63 -3.69
N THR A 80 -6.97 8.77 -4.24
CA THR A 80 -5.65 9.38 -3.95
C THR A 80 -5.64 10.23 -2.67
N LEU A 81 -6.80 10.42 -2.03
CA LEU A 81 -6.89 11.18 -0.78
C LEU A 81 -6.15 10.46 0.37
N PRO A 82 -5.48 11.22 1.27
CA PRO A 82 -4.79 10.67 2.42
C PRO A 82 -5.79 10.34 3.54
N PHE A 83 -6.50 9.22 3.42
CA PHE A 83 -7.44 8.75 4.43
C PHE A 83 -6.74 8.55 5.78
N GLY A 84 -7.29 9.17 6.83
CA GLY A 84 -6.66 9.20 8.15
C GLY A 84 -7.26 8.21 9.14
N GLU A 85 -6.85 8.33 10.40
CA GLU A 85 -7.27 7.44 11.50
C GLU A 85 -8.80 7.46 11.74
N VAL A 86 -9.42 8.63 11.61
CA VAL A 86 -10.87 8.83 11.83
C VAL A 86 -11.70 8.00 10.85
N GLU A 87 -11.24 7.90 9.60
CA GLU A 87 -11.94 7.12 8.57
C GLU A 87 -11.52 5.65 8.51
N ALA A 88 -10.54 5.23 9.31
CA ALA A 88 -9.88 3.94 9.12
C ALA A 88 -10.82 2.72 9.22
N GLU A 89 -11.84 2.78 10.08
CA GLU A 89 -12.88 1.73 10.15
C GLU A 89 -13.65 1.64 8.82
N ARG A 90 -14.06 2.80 8.29
CA ARG A 90 -14.79 2.88 7.03
C ARG A 90 -13.92 2.44 5.85
N VAL A 91 -12.62 2.78 5.86
CA VAL A 91 -11.64 2.29 4.87
C VAL A 91 -11.63 0.76 4.85
N VAL A 92 -11.56 0.11 6.03
CA VAL A 92 -11.61 -1.36 6.13
C VAL A 92 -12.93 -1.92 5.60
N GLU A 93 -14.08 -1.30 5.90
CA GLU A 93 -15.38 -1.70 5.34
C GLU A 93 -15.46 -1.57 3.81
N VAL A 94 -14.88 -0.51 3.25
CA VAL A 94 -14.82 -0.29 1.79
C VAL A 94 -13.91 -1.32 1.13
N LEU A 95 -12.71 -1.56 1.68
CA LEU A 95 -11.81 -2.60 1.20
C LEU A 95 -12.45 -3.98 1.27
N ALA A 96 -13.10 -4.33 2.38
CA ALA A 96 -13.74 -5.64 2.55
C ALA A 96 -14.83 -5.90 1.49
N ARG A 97 -15.60 -4.87 1.14
CA ARG A 97 -16.64 -4.95 0.09
C ARG A 97 -16.07 -4.88 -1.33
N GLY A 98 -14.94 -4.20 -1.51
CA GLY A 98 -14.35 -3.86 -2.80
C GLY A 98 -13.06 -4.58 -3.17
N ALA A 99 -12.60 -5.56 -2.39
CA ALA A 99 -11.27 -6.17 -2.52
C ALA A 99 -10.92 -6.72 -3.92
N THR A 100 -11.93 -7.08 -4.71
CA THR A 100 -11.80 -7.62 -6.07
C THR A 100 -12.26 -6.66 -7.17
N THR A 101 -12.93 -5.56 -6.84
CA THR A 101 -13.62 -4.69 -7.81
C THR A 101 -13.10 -3.26 -7.84
N LEU A 102 -12.33 -2.86 -6.83
CA LEU A 102 -11.67 -1.57 -6.82
C LEU A 102 -10.53 -1.55 -7.85
N PRO A 103 -10.35 -0.44 -8.59
CA PRO A 103 -9.14 -0.22 -9.38
C PRO A 103 -7.89 -0.37 -8.49
N GLN A 104 -6.84 -1.03 -9.00
CA GLN A 104 -5.65 -1.35 -8.21
C GLN A 104 -5.05 -0.13 -7.47
N PRO A 105 -4.87 1.05 -8.09
CA PRO A 105 -4.32 2.22 -7.37
C PRO A 105 -5.19 2.68 -6.19
N VAL A 106 -6.52 2.53 -6.31
CA VAL A 106 -7.47 2.86 -5.24
C VAL A 106 -7.38 1.83 -4.12
N PHE A 107 -7.30 0.55 -4.48
CA PHE A 107 -7.10 -0.54 -3.53
C PHE A 107 -5.81 -0.35 -2.74
N ASP A 108 -4.69 -0.07 -3.42
CA ASP A 108 -3.37 0.09 -2.79
C ASP A 108 -3.36 1.27 -1.80
N SER A 109 -3.94 2.41 -2.19
CA SER A 109 -4.05 3.59 -1.34
C SER A 109 -4.89 3.32 -0.08
N LEU A 110 -6.06 2.68 -0.25
CA LEU A 110 -6.90 2.30 0.88
C LEU A 110 -6.23 1.25 1.77
N LEU A 111 -5.52 0.28 1.17
CA LEU A 111 -4.81 -0.76 1.92
C LEU A 111 -3.67 -0.16 2.74
N ASP A 112 -2.90 0.78 2.19
CA ASP A 112 -1.85 1.49 2.94
C ASP A 112 -2.46 2.28 4.11
N ALA A 113 -3.58 2.97 3.92
CA ALA A 113 -4.30 3.64 5.01
C ALA A 113 -4.80 2.65 6.08
N ALA A 114 -5.36 1.52 5.68
CA ALA A 114 -5.81 0.47 6.59
C ALA A 114 -4.64 -0.16 7.36
N LEU A 115 -3.51 -0.39 6.71
CA LEU A 115 -2.30 -0.92 7.36
C LEU A 115 -1.71 0.09 8.36
N ARG A 116 -1.63 1.38 8.01
CA ARG A 116 -1.12 2.43 8.91
C ARG A 116 -1.94 2.57 10.19
N HIS A 117 -3.26 2.46 10.10
CA HIS A 117 -4.16 2.80 11.20
C HIS A 117 -4.85 1.59 11.86
N ARG A 118 -4.90 0.45 11.17
CA ARG A 118 -5.68 -0.74 11.58
C ARG A 118 -4.96 -2.06 11.26
N ALA A 119 -3.62 -2.08 11.23
CA ALA A 119 -2.84 -3.31 11.00
C ALA A 119 -3.31 -4.51 11.87
N ALA A 120 -3.62 -4.27 13.15
CA ALA A 120 -4.08 -5.33 14.07
C ALA A 120 -5.52 -5.82 13.82
N ASP A 121 -6.28 -5.17 12.93
CA ASP A 121 -7.63 -5.61 12.58
C ASP A 121 -7.56 -6.86 11.69
N ARG A 122 -8.18 -7.94 12.18
CA ARG A 122 -8.24 -9.23 11.47
C ARG A 122 -8.83 -9.11 10.06
N ARG A 123 -9.73 -8.15 9.81
CA ARG A 123 -10.28 -7.92 8.47
C ARG A 123 -9.20 -7.49 7.49
N VAL A 124 -8.22 -6.68 7.92
CA VAL A 124 -7.11 -6.24 7.07
C VAL A 124 -6.28 -7.44 6.62
N THR A 125 -5.89 -8.32 7.55
CA THR A 125 -5.16 -9.55 7.17
C THR A 125 -6.00 -10.46 6.26
N THR A 126 -7.31 -10.59 6.50
CA THR A 126 -8.20 -11.36 5.61
C THR A 126 -8.27 -10.78 4.20
N ILE A 127 -8.32 -9.45 4.07
CA ILE A 127 -8.32 -8.76 2.77
C ILE A 127 -6.99 -9.01 2.04
N ILE A 128 -5.86 -8.88 2.73
CA ILE A 128 -4.52 -9.13 2.18
C ILE A 128 -4.42 -10.58 1.70
N GLU A 129 -4.85 -11.55 2.50
CA GLU A 129 -4.85 -12.97 2.11
C GLU A 129 -5.75 -13.24 0.90
N ALA A 130 -6.93 -12.62 0.85
CA ALA A 130 -7.85 -12.77 -0.28
C ALA A 130 -7.26 -12.19 -1.56
N LYS A 131 -6.56 -11.04 -1.47
CA LYS A 131 -5.88 -10.41 -2.60
C LYS A 131 -4.67 -11.22 -3.06
N ALA A 132 -3.84 -11.69 -2.13
CA ALA A 132 -2.68 -12.53 -2.40
C ALA A 132 -3.03 -13.85 -3.11
N ARG A 133 -4.25 -14.37 -2.91
CA ARG A 133 -4.73 -15.59 -3.58
C ARG A 133 -5.20 -15.39 -5.03
N GLN A 134 -5.33 -14.15 -5.50
CA GLN A 134 -5.84 -13.87 -6.85
C GLN A 134 -4.81 -14.16 -7.94
N SER A 135 -3.55 -13.83 -7.69
CA SER A 135 -2.44 -14.12 -8.61
C SER A 135 -1.11 -14.15 -7.88
N SER A 136 -0.13 -14.77 -8.55
CA SER A 136 1.29 -14.76 -8.20
C SER A 136 1.84 -13.36 -7.91
N GLU A 137 1.56 -12.42 -8.81
CA GLU A 137 1.99 -11.03 -8.71
C GLU A 137 1.38 -10.34 -7.48
N GLN A 138 0.08 -10.54 -7.25
CA GLN A 138 -0.60 -9.99 -6.07
C GLN A 138 -0.07 -10.58 -4.77
N ALA A 139 0.33 -11.86 -4.74
CA ALA A 139 0.93 -12.47 -3.56
C ALA A 139 2.23 -11.76 -3.13
N ALA A 140 3.10 -11.49 -4.10
CA ALA A 140 4.35 -10.76 -3.87
C ALA A 140 4.11 -9.31 -3.44
N GLU A 141 3.20 -8.60 -4.12
CA GLU A 141 2.82 -7.22 -3.78
C GLU A 141 2.27 -7.12 -2.35
N MET A 142 1.40 -8.05 -1.96
CA MET A 142 0.80 -8.07 -0.62
C MET A 142 1.84 -8.32 0.48
N LEU A 143 2.82 -9.20 0.26
CA LEU A 143 3.94 -9.38 1.21
C LEU A 143 4.74 -8.08 1.37
N LEU A 144 5.05 -7.40 0.27
CA LEU A 144 5.84 -6.16 0.28
C LEU A 144 5.08 -4.98 0.91
N ALA A 145 3.78 -4.88 0.67
CA ALA A 145 2.91 -3.86 1.26
C ALA A 145 2.73 -4.07 2.77
N ALA A 146 2.60 -5.32 3.21
CA ALA A 146 2.39 -5.66 4.62
C ALA A 146 3.67 -5.52 5.47
N LEU A 147 4.87 -5.66 4.90
CA LEU A 147 6.14 -5.71 5.63
C LEU A 147 6.35 -4.57 6.66
N PRO A 148 6.09 -3.28 6.35
CA PRO A 148 6.32 -2.19 7.30
C PRO A 148 5.39 -2.22 8.52
N TYR A 149 4.25 -2.89 8.41
CA TYR A 149 3.15 -2.79 9.38
C TYR A 149 2.84 -4.13 10.06
N LEU A 150 3.11 -5.25 9.39
CA LEU A 150 2.78 -6.62 9.79
C LEU A 150 3.96 -7.58 9.53
N PRO A 151 5.16 -7.31 10.07
CA PRO A 151 6.34 -8.14 9.81
C PRO A 151 6.15 -9.61 10.24
N ASP A 152 5.43 -9.85 11.34
CA ASP A 152 5.16 -11.21 11.82
C ASP A 152 4.23 -11.99 10.87
N TRP A 153 3.24 -11.30 10.28
CA TRP A 153 2.38 -11.90 9.28
C TRP A 153 3.19 -12.26 8.02
N VAL A 154 4.07 -11.36 7.56
CA VAL A 154 4.95 -11.62 6.40
C VAL A 154 5.85 -12.82 6.65
N ILE A 155 6.49 -12.90 7.82
CA ILE A 155 7.33 -14.03 8.22
C ILE A 155 6.54 -15.35 8.19
N ALA A 156 5.32 -15.36 8.71
CA ALA A 156 4.47 -16.54 8.71
C ALA A 156 3.98 -16.96 7.32
N HIS A 157 3.91 -16.02 6.37
CA HIS A 157 3.30 -16.24 5.06
C HIS A 157 4.28 -16.22 3.87
N VAL A 158 5.58 -16.06 4.12
CA VAL A 158 6.60 -16.09 3.07
C VAL A 158 6.60 -17.42 2.30
N GLY A 159 6.46 -18.56 2.98
CA GLY A 159 6.41 -19.87 2.32
C GLY A 159 5.18 -20.05 1.42
N PRO A 160 3.95 -19.85 1.94
CA PRO A 160 2.74 -19.96 1.14
C PRO A 160 2.65 -18.99 -0.04
N TYR A 161 3.18 -17.76 0.09
CA TYR A 161 2.98 -16.70 -0.90
C TYR A 161 4.19 -16.36 -1.77
N ALA A 162 5.40 -16.74 -1.40
CA ALA A 162 6.61 -16.58 -2.23
C ALA A 162 7.14 -17.92 -2.77
N GLY A 163 6.25 -18.88 -3.02
CA GLY A 163 6.57 -20.14 -3.71
C GLY A 163 6.99 -19.93 -5.17
N ALA A 164 7.52 -20.98 -5.82
CA ALA A 164 8.08 -20.90 -7.18
C ALA A 164 7.07 -20.42 -8.24
N ALA A 165 5.77 -20.68 -8.03
CA ALA A 165 4.70 -20.18 -8.88
C ALA A 165 4.50 -18.66 -8.76
N ASN A 166 4.86 -18.07 -7.61
CA ASN A 166 4.57 -16.67 -7.29
C ASN A 166 5.78 -15.76 -7.44
N ASP A 167 6.97 -16.27 -7.14
CA ASP A 167 8.23 -15.55 -7.22
C ASP A 167 9.32 -16.44 -7.86
N PRO A 168 9.21 -16.78 -9.16
CA PRO A 168 10.07 -17.78 -9.79
C PRO A 168 11.56 -17.41 -9.73
N ASN A 169 11.88 -16.11 -9.73
CA ASN A 169 13.24 -15.58 -9.73
C ASN A 169 13.71 -15.11 -8.35
N GLY A 170 12.86 -15.14 -7.33
CA GLY A 170 13.21 -14.66 -5.98
C GLY A 170 13.30 -13.14 -5.84
N GLU A 171 12.73 -12.37 -6.76
CA GLU A 171 12.78 -10.90 -6.76
C GLU A 171 12.00 -10.31 -5.57
N ALA A 172 10.84 -10.92 -5.25
CA ALA A 172 10.05 -10.51 -4.10
C ALA A 172 10.77 -10.85 -2.79
N LEU A 173 11.34 -12.06 -2.68
CA LEU A 173 12.15 -12.49 -1.53
C LEU A 173 13.35 -11.56 -1.29
N ALA A 174 14.10 -11.24 -2.35
CA ALA A 174 15.23 -10.33 -2.28
C ALA A 174 14.78 -8.90 -1.86
N SER A 175 13.66 -8.43 -2.39
CA SER A 175 13.07 -7.13 -2.05
C SER A 175 12.59 -7.06 -0.60
N LEU A 176 11.99 -8.13 -0.07
CA LEU A 176 11.57 -8.24 1.32
C LEU A 176 12.79 -8.14 2.25
N LEU A 177 13.87 -8.87 1.97
CA LEU A 177 15.10 -8.80 2.77
C LEU A 177 15.72 -7.41 2.75
N ALA A 178 15.81 -6.80 1.57
CA ALA A 178 16.32 -5.45 1.41
C ALA A 178 15.51 -4.44 2.24
N ARG A 179 14.18 -4.48 2.15
CA ARG A 179 13.30 -3.51 2.82
C ARG A 179 13.12 -3.78 4.32
N SER A 180 13.50 -4.97 4.80
CA SER A 180 13.39 -5.34 6.20
C SER A 180 14.44 -4.65 7.08
N PRO A 181 14.05 -4.11 8.26
CA PRO A 181 14.98 -3.77 9.33
C PRO A 181 15.81 -4.99 9.76
N ALA A 182 17.02 -4.78 10.29
CA ALA A 182 17.97 -5.86 10.59
C ALA A 182 17.40 -6.99 11.50
N GLU A 183 16.55 -6.64 12.47
CA GLU A 183 15.91 -7.62 13.35
C GLU A 183 14.85 -8.46 12.62
N VAL A 184 14.00 -7.80 11.83
CA VAL A 184 12.98 -8.47 10.99
C VAL A 184 13.66 -9.34 9.94
N ARG A 185 14.75 -8.85 9.36
CA ARG A 185 15.49 -9.55 8.31
C ARG A 185 16.05 -10.88 8.76
N ARG A 186 16.64 -10.96 9.97
CA ARG A 186 17.14 -12.23 10.52
C ARG A 186 16.02 -13.26 10.65
N ARG A 187 14.89 -12.86 11.23
CA ARG A 187 13.70 -13.72 11.36
C ARG A 187 13.11 -14.12 10.00
N LEU A 188 13.17 -13.22 9.02
CA LEU A 188 12.75 -13.50 7.65
C LEU A 188 13.68 -14.51 6.97
N LEU A 189 14.99 -14.44 7.17
CA LEU A 189 15.94 -15.44 6.69
C LEU A 189 15.66 -16.83 7.31
N ASP A 190 15.35 -16.88 8.61
CA ASP A 190 14.94 -18.12 9.28
C ASP A 190 13.67 -18.71 8.64
N ALA A 191 12.68 -17.86 8.35
CA ALA A 191 11.43 -18.28 7.71
C ALA A 191 11.61 -18.75 6.25
N ILE A 192 12.49 -18.09 5.49
CA ILE A 192 12.86 -18.51 4.14
C ILE A 192 13.55 -19.88 4.19
N ALA A 193 14.50 -20.07 5.13
CA ALA A 193 15.16 -21.35 5.32
C ALA A 193 14.19 -22.45 5.72
N ALA A 194 13.25 -22.16 6.62
CA ALA A 194 12.19 -23.09 7.04
C ALA A 194 11.22 -23.44 5.90
N ALA A 195 10.99 -22.52 4.95
CA ALA A 195 10.19 -22.77 3.75
C ALA A 195 10.90 -23.69 2.73
N GLY A 196 12.18 -23.98 2.93
CA GLY A 196 12.91 -25.03 2.23
C GLY A 196 13.98 -24.54 1.24
N PRO A 197 14.79 -25.47 0.70
CA PRO A 197 15.97 -25.15 -0.11
C PRO A 197 15.65 -24.41 -1.41
N ASP A 198 14.46 -24.62 -1.98
CA ASP A 198 14.00 -23.87 -3.16
C ASP A 198 13.84 -22.38 -2.88
N HIS A 199 13.28 -22.01 -1.72
CA HIS A 199 13.16 -20.60 -1.31
C HIS A 199 14.53 -19.96 -1.07
N VAL A 200 15.46 -20.70 -0.46
CA VAL A 200 16.85 -20.27 -0.28
C VAL A 200 17.52 -20.00 -1.63
N ALA A 201 17.44 -20.96 -2.57
CA ALA A 201 18.05 -20.85 -3.88
C ALA A 201 17.48 -19.66 -4.69
N ARG A 202 16.16 -19.47 -4.68
CA ARG A 202 15.51 -18.34 -5.35
C ARG A 202 15.88 -17.01 -4.70
N THR A 203 15.92 -16.94 -3.36
CA THR A 203 16.40 -15.74 -2.65
C THR A 203 17.79 -15.34 -3.13
N LEU A 204 18.72 -16.30 -3.25
CA LEU A 204 20.06 -16.05 -3.76
C LEU A 204 20.04 -15.59 -5.22
N ALA A 205 19.28 -16.26 -6.08
CA ALA A 205 19.11 -15.86 -7.47
C ALA A 205 18.65 -14.40 -7.58
N GLY A 206 17.61 -14.01 -6.84
CA GLY A 206 17.09 -12.64 -6.82
C GLY A 206 18.09 -11.60 -6.32
N VAL A 207 18.87 -11.91 -5.28
CA VAL A 207 19.91 -11.01 -4.75
C VAL A 207 21.08 -10.83 -5.73
N THR A 208 21.43 -11.89 -6.47
CA THR A 208 22.50 -11.87 -7.48
C THR A 208 22.04 -11.36 -8.84
N ALA A 209 20.74 -11.12 -9.04
CA ALA A 209 20.21 -10.64 -10.31
C ALA A 209 20.84 -9.29 -10.69
N PRO A 210 21.16 -9.04 -11.98
CA PRO A 210 21.71 -7.77 -12.43
C PRO A 210 20.80 -6.57 -12.14
N SER A 211 19.49 -6.79 -12.09
CA SER A 211 18.47 -5.80 -11.75
C SER A 211 18.43 -5.45 -10.26
N PHE A 212 19.05 -6.24 -9.39
CA PHE A 212 19.02 -6.00 -7.95
C PHE A 212 20.00 -4.90 -7.55
N HIS A 213 19.49 -3.93 -6.79
CA HIS A 213 20.23 -2.71 -6.45
C HIS A 213 21.48 -3.01 -5.61
N GLU A 214 22.65 -2.51 -6.04
CA GLU A 214 23.96 -2.81 -5.41
C GLU A 214 24.00 -2.43 -3.92
N ILE A 215 23.54 -1.22 -3.56
CA ILE A 215 23.42 -0.78 -2.16
C ILE A 215 22.53 -1.74 -1.33
N ALA A 216 21.44 -2.26 -1.91
CA ALA A 216 20.57 -3.19 -1.21
C ALA A 216 21.25 -4.56 -1.01
N ARG A 217 22.03 -5.03 -2.00
CA ARG A 217 22.85 -6.24 -1.92
C ARG A 217 23.88 -6.13 -0.81
N GLU A 218 24.65 -5.05 -0.77
CA GLU A 218 25.68 -4.85 0.24
C GLU A 218 25.07 -4.82 1.65
N ARG A 219 23.92 -4.16 1.81
CA ARG A 219 23.20 -4.08 3.09
C ARG A 219 22.78 -5.44 3.66
N ILE A 220 22.47 -6.43 2.82
CA ILE A 220 22.01 -7.76 3.25
C ILE A 220 23.13 -8.81 3.24
N ARG A 221 24.30 -8.49 2.68
CA ARG A 221 25.42 -9.42 2.48
C ARG A 221 25.91 -10.05 3.79
N ALA A 222 26.11 -9.22 4.82
CA ALA A 222 26.57 -9.70 6.12
C ALA A 222 25.56 -10.64 6.79
N ASP A 223 24.26 -10.36 6.65
CA ASP A 223 23.20 -11.19 7.22
C ASP A 223 23.10 -12.55 6.51
N LEU A 224 23.22 -12.56 5.16
CA LEU A 224 23.26 -13.78 4.37
C LEU A 224 24.47 -14.65 4.73
N ALA A 225 25.67 -14.06 4.79
CA ALA A 225 26.90 -14.77 5.13
C ALA A 225 26.93 -15.32 6.57
N ALA A 226 26.16 -14.72 7.47
CA ALA A 226 26.06 -15.16 8.86
C ALA A 226 25.02 -16.29 9.07
N HIS A 227 24.15 -16.54 8.09
CA HIS A 227 23.03 -17.47 8.24
C HIS A 227 23.32 -18.81 7.56
N ARG A 228 23.39 -19.89 8.36
CA ARG A 228 23.85 -21.24 7.92
C ARG A 228 23.22 -21.76 6.64
N ALA A 229 21.92 -21.54 6.44
CA ALA A 229 21.22 -21.96 5.22
C ALA A 229 21.75 -21.30 3.93
N PHE A 230 22.47 -20.19 4.05
CA PHE A 230 23.04 -19.39 2.97
C PHE A 230 24.57 -19.43 2.94
N ASP A 231 25.24 -20.31 3.71
CA ASP A 231 26.71 -20.40 3.81
C ASP A 231 27.44 -20.66 2.47
N HIS A 232 26.72 -21.14 1.45
CA HIS A 232 27.25 -21.38 0.10
C HIS A 232 26.98 -20.23 -0.88
N ALA A 233 26.42 -19.12 -0.40
CA ALA A 233 26.12 -17.96 -1.21
C ALA A 233 27.37 -17.07 -1.35
N THR A 234 28.25 -17.38 -2.30
CA THR A 234 29.16 -16.35 -2.82
C THR A 234 28.34 -15.32 -3.59
N VAL A 235 27.87 -14.28 -2.88
CA VAL A 235 27.23 -13.06 -3.42
C VAL A 235 28.27 -11.95 -3.55
#